data_AF-A0A674NH93-F1
#
_entry.id   AF-A0A674NH93-F1
#
_cell.length_a   1.000
_cell.length_b   1.000
_cell.length_c   1.000
_cell.angle_alpha   90.00
_cell.angle_beta   90.00
_cell.angle_gamma   90.00
#
_symmetry.space_group_name_H-M   'P 1'
#
loop_
_entity.id
_entity.type
_entity.pdbx_description
1 polymer ?
#
loop_
_entity_poly.entity_id
_entity_poly.type
_entity_poly.pdbx_seq_one_letter_code
_entity_poly.pdbx_strand_id
1 'polypeptide(L)'
;GICSKRHGISGNVTPGTGSSCQTATTVTSGPRLVRIVKSDSGYGFNVRGQVSEGGQLRSINGELYAPLQHVSAVLPGGAADRAGISKGDRILEVNGVNVEGATHKQVVDLIRAGERELVLAVLSVPPQEADCLDPGDDVSAQSCYDYSDKQAVPISVPSYKHTELNQEKFVVYNVYMAGRQLCSKRYREFVILHQNLKREFDNFTFPKLPGKWPFSLSEQQLDARRRGLEEYLEKVCSVRVIGESDIMQEFLSDSDENYNGVSDVELRIAMPDKTTLNVRVRKNATTDQVYQAVVMKLGMDSVTSSYFALFEVINHTFVRKLAPNEFPHKLYVQNYTSAVPGTCLTMRKWLFTTEEEVLLNDNQLAVSYFFHQAVEDVKKGSVKSEQKFYQLQKLAEQKKMAAYLSLLRGCEGYNEIIFPHCSCDSRRKGHVIAAISIHHFKLHACTEEGTLENQVIAFDWAEMQRWDTDEEGMAFCFEYARGEKKPRWVKIFTPYFNYMHECFERVFCELKWRKEVTKSTQKLWFKPDIYVLKSYL
;
A
#
# COMPACT_ATOMS: atom_id res chain seq x y z
N GLY A 1 48.69 6.78 -27.19
CA GLY A 1 49.67 7.05 -26.11
C GLY A 1 49.16 6.36 -24.88
N ILE A 2 49.80 5.29 -24.38
CA ILE A 2 51.00 5.31 -23.54
C ILE A 2 50.80 6.20 -22.30
N CYS A 3 50.56 5.59 -21.14
CA CYS A 3 51.50 5.70 -20.02
C CYS A 3 51.21 4.63 -18.94
N SER A 4 52.16 3.69 -18.81
CA SER A 4 52.38 2.84 -17.64
C SER A 4 53.09 3.61 -16.54
N LYS A 5 52.90 3.22 -15.27
CA LYS A 5 53.97 3.21 -14.27
C LYS A 5 53.74 2.11 -13.22
N ARG A 6 54.55 1.04 -13.33
CA ARG A 6 54.98 0.20 -12.21
C ARG A 6 56.03 0.97 -11.40
N HIS A 7 56.15 0.68 -10.11
CA HIS A 7 57.41 0.42 -9.40
C HIS A 7 57.08 -0.46 -8.18
N GLY A 8 57.90 -1.47 -7.94
CA GLY A 8 57.93 -2.24 -6.69
C GLY A 8 59.35 -2.25 -6.13
N ILE A 9 59.49 -2.71 -4.88
CA ILE A 9 60.48 -3.70 -4.37
C ILE A 9 60.55 -3.63 -2.82
N SER A 10 60.43 -4.84 -2.21
CA SER A 10 61.08 -5.41 -0.99
C SER A 10 61.31 -4.54 0.25
N GLY A 11 61.11 -4.97 1.50
CA GLY A 11 60.84 -6.26 2.13
C GLY A 11 61.42 -6.22 3.56
N ASN A 12 60.73 -6.77 4.56
CA ASN A 12 61.37 -7.29 5.79
C ASN A 12 60.40 -8.21 6.56
N VAL A 13 60.92 -9.38 6.93
CA VAL A 13 60.25 -10.49 7.64
C VAL A 13 60.86 -10.61 9.04
N THR A 14 60.05 -10.92 10.07
CA THR A 14 60.33 -11.88 11.18
C THR A 14 59.12 -11.96 12.16
N PRO A 15 58.96 -13.03 12.99
CA PRO A 15 57.74 -13.86 12.98
C PRO A 15 57.05 -14.08 14.35
N GLY A 16 55.93 -14.82 14.34
CA GLY A 16 55.20 -15.38 15.50
C GLY A 16 53.81 -14.78 15.62
N THR A 17 52.69 -15.50 15.72
CA THR A 17 52.40 -16.83 16.29
C THR A 17 51.08 -17.32 15.68
N GLY A 18 50.97 -18.63 15.45
CA GLY A 18 49.84 -19.24 14.75
C GLY A 18 48.52 -19.22 15.53
N SER A 19 47.43 -19.13 14.78
CA SER A 19 46.16 -19.79 15.13
C SER A 19 45.48 -20.23 13.83
N SER A 20 44.96 -21.45 13.88
CA SER A 20 44.45 -22.27 12.79
C SER A 20 43.41 -21.59 11.91
N CYS A 21 43.66 -21.64 10.62
CA CYS A 21 42.71 -21.38 9.54
C CYS A 21 41.50 -22.33 9.62
N GLN A 22 40.34 -21.80 10.02
CA GLN A 22 39.06 -22.41 9.73
C GLN A 22 38.60 -21.94 8.35
N THR A 23 38.49 -22.90 7.44
CA THR A 23 37.96 -22.77 6.09
C THR A 23 36.59 -22.11 6.09
N ALA A 24 36.46 -21.00 5.35
CA ALA A 24 35.18 -20.37 5.04
C ALA A 24 34.34 -21.33 4.19
N THR A 25 33.29 -21.89 4.77
CA THR A 25 32.27 -22.66 4.04
C THR A 25 31.46 -21.66 3.20
N THR A 26 31.65 -21.71 1.89
CA THR A 26 30.85 -20.98 0.91
C THR A 26 29.40 -21.43 1.03
N VAL A 27 28.51 -20.56 1.51
CA VAL A 27 27.07 -20.77 1.49
C VAL A 27 26.63 -20.78 0.02
N THR A 28 26.19 -21.93 -0.48
CA THR A 28 25.59 -22.03 -1.81
C THR A 28 24.28 -21.23 -1.82
N SER A 29 24.22 -20.18 -2.63
CA SER A 29 23.14 -19.18 -2.64
C SER A 29 21.80 -19.65 -3.22
N GLY A 30 21.51 -20.95 -3.24
CA GLY A 30 20.27 -21.51 -3.82
C GLY A 30 19.70 -22.70 -3.02
N PRO A 31 18.46 -23.15 -3.34
CA PRO A 31 17.82 -24.26 -2.66
C PRO A 31 18.65 -25.54 -2.73
N ARG A 32 18.87 -26.18 -1.57
CA ARG A 32 19.51 -27.50 -1.48
C ARG A 32 18.43 -28.56 -1.35
N LEU A 33 18.54 -29.60 -2.18
CA LEU A 33 17.65 -30.75 -2.10
C LEU A 33 18.24 -31.79 -1.14
N VAL A 34 17.51 -32.12 -0.09
CA VAL A 34 17.93 -33.04 0.96
C VAL A 34 16.97 -34.22 1.02
N ARG A 35 17.53 -35.43 1.06
CA ARG A 35 16.77 -36.68 1.11
C ARG A 35 16.98 -37.37 2.45
N ILE A 36 15.91 -37.53 3.22
CA ILE A 36 15.93 -38.05 4.58
C ILE A 36 15.19 -39.39 4.60
N VAL A 37 15.90 -40.45 4.98
CA VAL A 37 15.29 -41.77 5.20
C VAL A 37 14.85 -41.87 6.65
N LYS A 38 13.57 -42.21 6.87
CA LYS A 38 12.98 -42.30 8.21
C LYS A 38 13.69 -43.37 9.04
N SER A 39 14.05 -43.02 10.28
CA SER A 39 14.58 -43.96 11.27
C SER A 39 13.51 -44.39 12.27
N ASP A 40 13.83 -45.30 13.19
CA ASP A 40 12.91 -45.74 14.24
C ASP A 40 12.42 -44.59 15.14
N SER A 41 13.21 -43.52 15.26
CA SER A 41 12.85 -42.27 15.95
C SER A 41 12.24 -41.19 15.03
N GLY A 42 11.81 -41.56 13.81
CA GLY A 42 11.29 -40.64 12.81
C GLY A 42 12.37 -39.96 11.96
N TYR A 43 12.08 -38.75 11.46
CA TYR A 43 13.01 -37.98 10.63
C TYR A 43 14.06 -37.19 11.43
N GLY A 44 13.86 -36.98 12.74
CA GLY A 44 14.88 -36.40 13.63
C GLY A 44 15.08 -34.88 13.52
N PHE A 45 14.04 -34.13 13.17
CA PHE A 45 14.05 -32.66 13.19
C PHE A 45 12.68 -32.10 13.58
N ASN A 46 12.66 -30.86 14.08
CA ASN A 46 11.45 -30.12 14.43
C ASN A 46 11.20 -29.00 13.43
N VAL A 47 9.92 -28.74 13.13
CA VAL A 47 9.48 -27.66 12.24
C VAL A 47 8.74 -26.61 13.04
N ARG A 48 8.97 -25.33 12.73
CA ARG A 48 8.20 -24.19 13.24
C ARG A 48 7.94 -23.18 12.13
N GLY A 49 6.97 -22.31 12.34
CA GLY A 49 6.63 -21.22 11.43
C GLY A 49 5.19 -20.77 11.65
N GLN A 50 4.67 -20.02 10.69
CA GLN A 50 3.36 -19.37 10.83
C GLN A 50 2.19 -20.37 10.87
N VAL A 51 1.12 -19.95 11.55
CA VAL A 51 -0.11 -20.75 11.73
C VAL A 51 -1.20 -20.37 10.72
N SER A 52 -1.16 -19.15 10.17
CA SER A 52 -2.06 -18.63 9.13
C SER A 52 -1.46 -18.80 7.72
N GLU A 53 -2.33 -18.92 6.72
CA GLU A 53 -1.95 -19.00 5.31
C GLU A 53 -1.66 -17.60 4.75
N GLY A 54 -0.68 -17.48 3.86
CA GLY A 54 -0.22 -16.20 3.34
C GLY A 54 0.61 -15.39 4.35
N GLY A 55 0.95 -14.16 4.01
CA GLY A 55 1.74 -13.26 4.86
C GLY A 55 2.73 -12.41 4.06
N GLN A 56 3.38 -11.46 4.74
CA GLN A 56 4.32 -10.54 4.10
C GLN A 56 5.53 -11.29 3.52
N LEU A 57 5.93 -10.93 2.30
CA LEU A 57 7.13 -11.47 1.65
C LEU A 57 8.37 -11.21 2.53
N ARG A 58 9.23 -12.22 2.66
CA ARG A 58 10.49 -12.14 3.42
C ARG A 58 11.67 -12.35 2.49
N SER A 59 12.68 -11.51 2.62
CA SER A 59 13.95 -11.70 1.93
C SER A 59 14.73 -12.84 2.58
N ILE A 60 15.09 -13.87 1.82
CA ILE A 60 15.98 -14.95 2.23
C ILE A 60 17.10 -15.01 1.20
N ASN A 61 18.34 -14.78 1.63
CA ASN A 61 19.51 -14.70 0.75
C ASN A 61 19.38 -13.68 -0.41
N GLY A 62 18.58 -12.62 -0.25
CA GLY A 62 18.40 -11.56 -1.24
C GLY A 62 17.25 -11.76 -2.22
N GLU A 63 16.50 -12.86 -2.10
CA GLU A 63 15.29 -13.13 -2.88
C GLU A 63 14.05 -13.13 -1.98
N LEU A 64 12.92 -12.65 -2.51
CA LEU A 64 11.67 -12.55 -1.77
C LEU A 64 10.88 -13.86 -1.88
N TYR A 65 10.55 -14.43 -0.73
CA TYR A 65 9.71 -15.62 -0.62
C TYR A 65 8.47 -15.30 0.22
N ALA A 66 7.35 -15.96 -0.06
CA ALA A 66 6.27 -15.95 0.93
C ALA A 66 6.73 -16.68 2.21
N PRO A 67 6.11 -16.47 3.37
CA PRO A 67 6.64 -17.00 4.62
C PRO A 67 6.81 -18.53 4.57
N LEU A 68 8.02 -19.00 4.92
CA LEU A 68 8.39 -20.41 4.92
C LEU A 68 8.42 -20.97 6.34
N GLN A 69 8.09 -22.25 6.47
CA GLN A 69 8.37 -23.01 7.69
C GLN A 69 9.88 -23.26 7.81
N HIS A 70 10.39 -23.44 9.02
CA HIS A 70 11.81 -23.61 9.27
C HIS A 70 12.12 -24.75 10.23
N VAL A 71 13.34 -25.27 10.13
CA VAL A 71 13.87 -26.28 11.04
C VAL A 71 14.32 -25.62 12.33
N SER A 72 13.60 -25.88 13.43
CA SER A 72 13.87 -25.28 14.74
C SER A 72 14.87 -26.07 15.57
N ALA A 73 14.95 -27.37 15.36
CA ALA A 73 15.92 -28.24 16.01
C ALA A 73 16.21 -29.47 15.12
N VAL A 74 17.43 -29.99 15.22
CA VAL A 74 17.86 -31.23 14.56
C VAL A 74 18.44 -32.14 15.64
N LEU A 75 18.03 -33.40 15.67
CA LEU A 75 18.53 -34.40 16.61
C LEU A 75 19.98 -34.75 16.22
N PRO A 76 20.99 -34.50 17.08
CA PRO A 76 22.39 -34.82 16.78
C PRO A 76 22.57 -36.32 16.49
N GLY A 77 23.23 -36.64 15.38
CA GLY A 77 23.39 -38.00 14.89
C GLY A 77 22.11 -38.64 14.36
N GLY A 78 20.99 -37.92 14.28
CA GLY A 78 19.69 -38.39 13.77
C GLY A 78 19.61 -38.48 12.24
N ALA A 79 18.45 -38.91 11.70
CA ALA A 79 18.27 -39.08 10.26
C ALA A 79 18.43 -37.77 9.46
N ALA A 80 17.85 -36.67 9.93
CA ALA A 80 17.98 -35.35 9.32
C ALA A 80 19.40 -34.78 9.41
N ASP A 81 20.08 -34.96 10.55
CA ASP A 81 21.47 -34.51 10.73
C ASP A 81 22.42 -35.21 9.73
N ARG A 82 22.29 -36.54 9.61
CA ARG A 82 23.06 -37.34 8.63
C ARG A 82 22.73 -36.99 7.17
N ALA A 83 21.52 -36.49 6.92
CA ALA A 83 21.10 -36.04 5.60
C ALA A 83 21.57 -34.61 5.27
N GLY A 84 22.14 -33.88 6.24
CA GLY A 84 22.64 -32.53 6.06
C GLY A 84 21.60 -31.43 6.26
N ILE A 85 20.49 -31.72 6.95
CA ILE A 85 19.58 -30.67 7.45
C ILE A 85 20.24 -29.95 8.60
N SER A 86 20.13 -28.62 8.62
CA SER A 86 20.68 -27.77 9.66
C SER A 86 19.56 -26.99 10.34
N LYS A 87 19.77 -26.66 11.62
CA LYS A 87 18.91 -25.69 12.31
C LYS A 87 18.91 -24.37 11.53
N GLY A 88 17.74 -23.75 11.40
CA GLY A 88 17.54 -22.52 10.63
C GLY A 88 17.13 -22.71 9.18
N ASP A 89 17.29 -23.90 8.61
CA ASP A 89 16.87 -24.19 7.23
C ASP A 89 15.40 -23.82 7.00
N ARG A 90 15.13 -23.08 5.92
CA ARG A 90 13.77 -22.74 5.49
C ARG A 90 13.28 -23.77 4.48
N ILE A 91 12.12 -24.37 4.71
CA ILE A 91 11.55 -25.42 3.88
C ILE A 91 10.79 -24.78 2.74
N LEU A 92 11.32 -24.87 1.53
CA LEU A 92 10.73 -24.33 0.30
C LEU A 92 9.79 -25.35 -0.36
N GLU A 93 10.17 -26.63 -0.37
CA GLU A 93 9.36 -27.71 -0.93
C GLU A 93 9.39 -28.96 -0.05
N VAL A 94 8.26 -29.69 -0.03
CA VAL A 94 8.13 -31.01 0.58
C VAL A 94 7.68 -32.00 -0.49
N ASN A 95 8.50 -33.01 -0.78
CA ASN A 95 8.27 -34.03 -1.81
C ASN A 95 7.89 -33.43 -3.19
N GLY A 96 8.50 -32.29 -3.55
CA GLY A 96 8.27 -31.59 -4.82
C GLY A 96 7.04 -30.68 -4.84
N VAL A 97 6.37 -30.47 -3.70
CA VAL A 97 5.28 -29.49 -3.53
C VAL A 97 5.84 -28.24 -2.88
N ASN A 98 5.74 -27.09 -3.56
CA ASN A 98 6.10 -25.79 -2.99
C ASN A 98 5.16 -25.43 -1.82
N VAL A 99 5.75 -24.98 -0.71
CA VAL A 99 5.03 -24.68 0.54
C VAL A 99 5.16 -23.22 0.95
N GLU A 100 5.41 -22.32 0.00
CA GLU A 100 5.43 -20.89 0.21
C GLU A 100 4.08 -20.37 0.72
N GLY A 101 4.11 -19.67 1.86
CA GLY A 101 2.91 -19.14 2.50
C GLY A 101 2.03 -20.20 3.16
N ALA A 102 2.39 -21.48 3.11
CA ALA A 102 1.63 -22.56 3.71
C ALA A 102 1.69 -22.53 5.24
N THR A 103 0.60 -22.94 5.86
CA THR A 103 0.46 -23.06 7.33
C THR A 103 1.38 -24.16 7.86
N HIS A 104 1.74 -24.06 9.15
CA HIS A 104 2.47 -25.11 9.87
C HIS A 104 1.79 -26.48 9.72
N LYS A 105 0.46 -26.52 9.81
CA LYS A 105 -0.33 -27.75 9.69
C LYS A 105 -0.17 -28.38 8.29
N GLN A 106 -0.34 -27.60 7.23
CA GLN A 106 -0.22 -28.09 5.84
C GLN A 106 1.18 -28.68 5.58
N VAL A 107 2.25 -28.01 6.04
CA VAL A 107 3.62 -28.51 5.86
C VAL A 107 3.87 -29.79 6.66
N VAL A 108 3.39 -29.87 7.90
CA VAL A 108 3.52 -31.08 8.72
C VAL A 108 2.74 -32.25 8.12
N ASP A 109 1.54 -32.00 7.58
CA ASP A 109 0.72 -33.02 6.93
C ASP A 109 1.44 -33.58 5.68
N LEU A 110 2.07 -32.71 4.88
CA LEU A 110 2.88 -33.12 3.72
C LEU A 110 4.11 -33.94 4.13
N ILE A 111 4.80 -33.55 5.22
CA ILE A 111 5.96 -34.29 5.76
C ILE A 111 5.53 -35.69 6.26
N ARG A 112 4.36 -35.77 6.90
CA ARG A 112 3.80 -37.03 7.45
C ARG A 112 3.26 -37.96 6.37
N ALA A 113 2.81 -37.43 5.24
CA ALA A 113 2.39 -38.22 4.09
C ALA A 113 3.54 -39.03 3.48
N GLY A 114 4.80 -38.61 3.68
CA GLY A 114 5.97 -39.41 3.34
C GLY A 114 6.14 -40.60 4.30
N GLU A 115 5.96 -41.82 3.81
CA GLU A 115 6.02 -43.02 4.66
C GLU A 115 7.45 -43.38 5.09
N ARG A 116 8.36 -43.57 4.13
CA ARG A 116 9.73 -44.09 4.36
C ARG A 116 10.84 -43.10 4.01
N GLU A 117 10.59 -42.22 3.06
CA GLU A 117 11.54 -41.23 2.55
C GLU A 117 10.87 -39.87 2.43
N LEU A 118 11.62 -38.83 2.78
CA LEU A 118 11.22 -37.43 2.71
C LEU A 118 12.25 -36.65 1.90
N VAL A 119 11.80 -35.95 0.87
CA VAL A 119 12.62 -35.04 0.07
C VAL A 119 12.24 -33.61 0.41
N LEU A 120 13.21 -32.80 0.85
CA LEU A 120 13.00 -31.38 1.14
C LEU A 120 13.87 -30.53 0.23
N ALA A 121 13.30 -29.47 -0.36
CA ALA A 121 14.11 -28.37 -0.87
C ALA A 121 14.21 -27.32 0.25
N VAL A 122 15.41 -27.01 0.71
CA VAL A 122 15.62 -26.06 1.82
C VAL A 122 16.58 -24.93 1.44
N LEU A 123 16.34 -23.75 2.01
CA LEU A 123 17.23 -22.61 1.92
C LEU A 123 18.04 -22.51 3.22
N SER A 124 19.35 -22.53 3.09
CA SER A 124 20.26 -22.34 4.24
C SER A 124 20.34 -20.87 4.59
N VAL A 125 20.28 -20.58 5.89
CA VAL A 125 20.48 -19.22 6.42
C VAL A 125 21.84 -19.14 7.13
N PRO A 126 22.47 -17.95 7.19
CA PRO A 126 23.71 -17.77 7.94
C PRO A 126 23.58 -18.20 9.41
N PRO A 127 24.64 -18.71 10.06
CA PRO A 127 24.60 -19.19 11.44
C PRO A 127 24.01 -18.17 12.44
N GLN A 128 24.25 -16.87 12.20
CA GLN A 128 23.71 -15.77 13.01
C GLN A 128 22.17 -15.71 13.00
N GLU A 129 21.52 -16.12 11.91
CA GLU A 129 20.05 -16.23 11.83
C GLU A 129 19.53 -17.56 12.40
N ALA A 130 20.35 -18.61 12.38
CA ALA A 130 20.02 -19.93 12.95
C ALA A 130 20.11 -19.94 14.48
N ASP A 131 21.03 -19.17 15.06
CA ASP A 131 21.26 -19.08 16.51
C ASP A 131 20.20 -18.23 17.22
N CYS A 132 19.55 -17.30 16.52
CA CYS A 132 18.37 -16.55 17.01
C CYS A 132 17.11 -17.41 17.23
N LEU A 133 17.20 -18.75 17.07
CA LEU A 133 16.07 -19.69 17.16
C LEU A 133 16.08 -20.57 18.43
N ASP A 134 17.04 -20.39 19.36
CA ASP A 134 16.96 -21.05 20.68
C ASP A 134 16.12 -20.22 21.68
N PRO A 135 15.01 -20.76 22.20
CA PRO A 135 14.40 -20.24 23.41
C PRO A 135 15.13 -20.86 24.60
N GLY A 136 16.04 -20.10 25.22
CA GLY A 136 16.26 -20.30 26.65
C GLY A 136 14.95 -19.98 27.36
N ASP A 137 14.48 -20.86 28.23
CA ASP A 137 13.28 -20.67 29.04
C ASP A 137 13.37 -19.38 29.85
N ASP A 138 12.93 -18.25 29.28
CA ASP A 138 12.29 -17.16 29.99
C ASP A 138 11.57 -16.22 29.00
N VAL A 139 10.41 -15.79 29.45
CA VAL A 139 9.35 -15.03 28.78
C VAL A 139 9.85 -13.76 28.05
N SER A 140 10.31 -13.87 26.81
CA SER A 140 10.17 -12.84 25.77
C SER A 140 10.54 -13.40 24.39
N ALA A 141 9.56 -13.51 23.50
CA ALA A 141 9.84 -13.72 22.08
C ALA A 141 10.54 -12.47 21.52
N GLN A 142 11.87 -12.42 21.58
CA GLN A 142 12.64 -11.35 20.93
C GLN A 142 12.62 -11.58 19.41
N SER A 143 11.76 -10.82 18.75
CA SER A 143 11.77 -10.57 17.32
C SER A 143 13.15 -10.03 16.90
N CYS A 144 13.86 -10.77 16.04
CA CYS A 144 15.08 -10.28 15.41
C CYS A 144 14.70 -9.23 14.35
N TYR A 145 14.60 -7.97 14.78
CA TYR A 145 14.28 -6.85 13.90
C TYR A 145 15.55 -6.35 13.18
N ASP A 146 15.45 -6.09 11.87
CA ASP A 146 16.49 -5.39 11.13
C ASP A 146 16.34 -3.88 11.30
N TYR A 147 17.29 -3.25 12.01
CA TYR A 147 17.33 -1.82 12.27
C TYR A 147 18.11 -1.02 11.22
N SER A 148 18.65 -1.69 10.20
CA SER A 148 19.46 -1.08 9.16
C SER A 148 18.61 -0.36 8.11
N ASP A 149 17.34 -0.77 7.96
CA ASP A 149 16.37 -0.11 7.07
C ASP A 149 15.97 1.26 7.64
N LYS A 150 16.59 2.30 7.09
CA LYS A 150 16.37 3.68 7.48
C LYS A 150 15.68 4.46 6.37
N GLN A 151 14.67 5.23 6.75
CA GLN A 151 13.95 6.16 5.90
C GLN A 151 14.02 7.59 6.46
N ALA A 152 14.02 8.57 5.56
CA ALA A 152 13.84 9.96 5.95
C ALA A 152 12.36 10.20 6.27
N VAL A 153 12.07 10.56 7.52
CA VAL A 153 10.71 10.78 8.00
C VAL A 153 10.57 12.27 8.33
N PRO A 154 9.79 13.07 7.56
CA PRO A 154 9.62 14.52 7.80
C PRO A 154 8.78 14.85 9.05
N ILE A 155 9.16 14.33 10.22
CA ILE A 155 8.44 14.50 11.50
C ILE A 155 8.91 15.78 12.18
N SER A 156 8.00 16.50 12.80
CA SER A 156 8.28 17.75 13.51
C SER A 156 7.37 17.92 14.72
N VAL A 157 7.79 18.72 15.68
CA VAL A 157 7.03 19.14 16.85
C VAL A 157 7.08 20.67 16.88
N PRO A 158 6.38 21.38 15.98
CA PRO A 158 6.57 22.81 15.77
C PRO A 158 6.04 23.68 16.92
N SER A 159 5.13 23.15 17.75
CA SER A 159 4.48 23.93 18.81
C SER A 159 4.10 23.08 20.02
N TYR A 160 3.88 23.76 21.14
CA TYR A 160 3.23 23.22 22.34
C TYR A 160 2.06 24.14 22.75
N LYS A 161 1.07 23.61 23.46
CA LYS A 161 -0.04 24.39 24.01
C LYS A 161 -0.33 23.99 25.45
N HIS A 162 -0.84 24.94 26.23
CA HIS A 162 -1.42 24.65 27.54
C HIS A 162 -2.84 24.13 27.35
N THR A 163 -3.17 23.05 28.05
CA THR A 163 -4.50 22.43 28.03
C THR A 163 -4.91 22.14 29.47
N GLU A 164 -6.20 22.25 29.74
CA GLU A 164 -6.79 22.04 31.05
C GLU A 164 -7.80 20.90 30.97
N LEU A 165 -7.58 19.85 31.75
CA LEU A 165 -8.49 18.71 31.88
C LEU A 165 -8.70 18.45 33.37
N ASN A 166 -9.95 18.33 33.81
CA ASN A 166 -10.29 18.05 35.21
C ASN A 166 -9.62 19.03 36.22
N GLN A 167 -9.55 20.32 35.88
CA GLN A 167 -8.91 21.38 36.69
C GLN A 167 -7.37 21.28 36.83
N GLU A 168 -6.72 20.36 36.10
CA GLU A 168 -5.26 20.30 36.00
C GLU A 168 -4.77 20.93 34.70
N LYS A 169 -3.84 21.89 34.82
CA LYS A 169 -3.16 22.50 33.67
C LYS A 169 -1.90 21.72 33.32
N PHE A 170 -1.82 21.25 32.08
CA PHE A 170 -0.62 20.58 31.56
C PHE A 170 -0.28 21.08 30.15
N VAL A 171 0.95 20.79 29.73
CA VAL A 171 1.45 21.14 28.40
C VAL A 171 1.39 19.92 27.50
N VAL A 172 0.82 20.08 26.31
CA VAL A 172 0.85 19.09 25.23
C VAL A 172 1.70 19.59 24.08
N TYR A 173 2.40 18.67 23.43
CA TYR A 173 3.27 18.90 22.29
C TYR A 173 2.56 18.41 21.04
N ASN A 174 2.46 19.27 20.02
CA ASN A 174 1.77 18.94 18.78
C ASN A 174 2.77 18.29 17.83
N VAL A 175 2.58 17.01 17.53
CA VAL A 175 3.43 16.23 16.64
C VAL A 175 2.87 16.32 15.22
N TYR A 176 3.74 16.61 14.26
CA TYR A 176 3.42 16.76 12.85
C TYR A 176 4.28 15.82 12.01
N MET A 177 3.75 15.38 10.87
CA MET A 177 4.40 14.49 9.93
C MET A 177 4.14 15.02 8.52
N ALA A 178 5.20 15.37 7.78
CA ALA A 178 5.10 16.03 6.48
C ALA A 178 4.22 17.30 6.50
N GLY A 179 4.21 18.03 7.62
CA GLY A 179 3.35 19.20 7.85
C GLY A 179 1.88 18.89 8.20
N ARG A 180 1.53 17.64 8.52
CA ARG A 180 0.20 17.22 9.00
C ARG A 180 0.25 16.97 10.50
N GLN A 181 -0.64 17.54 11.31
CA GLN A 181 -0.69 17.23 12.75
C GLN A 181 -1.20 15.80 12.95
N LEU A 182 -0.42 14.95 13.60
CA LEU A 182 -0.79 13.56 13.91
C LEU A 182 -1.50 13.47 15.27
N CYS A 183 -0.85 13.95 16.33
CA CYS A 183 -1.37 13.89 17.69
C CYS A 183 -0.92 15.09 18.54
N SER A 184 -1.60 15.29 19.67
CA SER A 184 -1.20 16.24 20.72
C SER A 184 -1.00 15.49 22.02
N LYS A 185 0.26 15.30 22.45
CA LYS A 185 0.58 14.42 23.56
C LYS A 185 1.30 15.16 24.69
N ARG A 186 0.98 14.87 25.95
CA ARG A 186 1.73 15.39 27.10
C ARG A 186 3.05 14.62 27.23
N TYR A 187 4.06 15.25 27.81
CA TYR A 187 5.39 14.63 27.96
C TYR A 187 5.37 13.24 28.64
N ARG A 188 4.43 12.98 29.56
CA ARG A 188 4.27 11.65 30.19
C ARG A 188 4.00 10.54 29.17
N GLU A 189 3.25 10.83 28.10
CA GLU A 189 2.92 9.85 27.07
C GLU A 189 4.14 9.50 26.22
N PHE A 190 5.03 10.46 25.94
CA PHE A 190 6.33 10.18 25.29
C PHE A 190 7.22 9.27 26.16
N VAL A 191 7.16 9.42 27.49
CA VAL A 191 7.87 8.53 28.42
C VAL A 191 7.30 7.12 28.36
N ILE A 192 5.97 6.98 28.30
CA ILE A 192 5.30 5.68 28.16
C ILE A 192 5.66 5.03 26.83
N LEU A 193 5.59 5.78 25.72
CA LEU A 193 6.05 5.33 24.40
C LEU A 193 7.49 4.80 24.48
N HIS A 194 8.41 5.60 25.01
CA HIS A 194 9.82 5.21 25.11
C HIS A 194 10.02 3.92 25.91
N GLN A 195 9.26 3.73 26.99
CA GLN A 195 9.32 2.51 27.80
C GLN A 195 8.75 1.29 27.08
N ASN A 196 7.65 1.47 26.35
CA ASN A 196 7.03 0.40 25.56
C ASN A 196 7.93 -0.01 24.40
N LEU A 197 8.48 0.95 23.65
CA LEU A 197 9.45 0.69 22.58
C LEU A 197 10.71 0.01 23.10
N LYS A 198 11.23 0.41 24.27
CA LYS A 198 12.37 -0.28 24.90
C LYS A 198 12.07 -1.71 25.34
N ARG A 199 10.80 -2.01 25.63
CA ARG A 199 10.38 -3.36 26.01
C ARG A 199 10.25 -4.26 24.78
N GLU A 200 9.76 -3.71 23.67
CA GLU A 200 9.58 -4.45 22.41
C GLU A 200 10.90 -4.61 21.64
N PHE A 201 11.70 -3.53 21.55
CA PHE A 201 12.96 -3.48 20.80
C PHE A 201 14.15 -3.37 21.76
N ASP A 202 14.30 -4.32 22.68
CA ASP A 202 15.28 -4.27 23.77
C ASP A 202 16.75 -4.27 23.29
N ASN A 203 17.01 -4.87 22.12
CA ASN A 203 18.30 -4.88 21.44
C ASN A 203 18.59 -3.60 20.62
N PHE A 204 17.63 -2.66 20.51
CA PHE A 204 17.84 -1.37 19.85
C PHE A 204 18.38 -0.31 20.83
N THR A 205 19.42 0.40 20.41
CA THR A 205 19.98 1.51 21.19
C THR A 205 19.18 2.79 20.94
N PHE A 206 18.16 3.02 21.77
CA PHE A 206 17.32 4.22 21.67
C PHE A 206 18.07 5.53 21.98
N PRO A 207 17.77 6.62 21.25
CA PRO A 207 18.24 7.95 21.59
C PRO A 207 17.73 8.39 22.97
N LYS A 208 18.46 9.32 23.61
CA LYS A 208 18.08 9.85 24.92
C LYS A 208 16.82 10.70 24.79
N LEU A 209 15.76 10.31 25.51
CA LEU A 209 14.58 11.16 25.68
C LEU A 209 14.92 12.35 26.59
N PRO A 210 14.38 13.56 26.35
CA PRO A 210 14.51 14.69 27.26
C PRO A 210 14.13 14.29 28.69
N GLY A 211 14.86 14.77 29.70
CA GLY A 211 14.65 14.33 31.09
C GLY A 211 13.37 14.86 31.76
N LYS A 212 12.92 14.14 32.79
CA LYS A 212 11.91 14.64 33.74
C LYS A 212 12.51 15.77 34.58
N TRP A 213 11.72 16.81 34.83
CA TRP A 213 12.09 17.93 35.71
C TRP A 213 11.10 17.98 36.88
N PRO A 214 11.54 18.17 38.13
CA PRO A 214 10.67 18.09 39.30
C PRO A 214 9.80 19.33 39.53
N PHE A 215 10.01 20.41 38.77
CA PHE A 215 9.28 21.68 38.89
C PHE A 215 8.60 22.08 37.58
N SER A 216 7.72 23.08 37.63
CA SER A 216 7.16 23.71 36.44
C SER A 216 8.27 24.25 35.54
N LEU A 217 8.21 23.91 34.25
CA LEU A 217 9.20 24.37 33.29
C LEU A 217 8.97 25.84 32.92
N SER A 218 10.06 26.57 32.74
CA SER A 218 10.03 27.88 32.06
C SER A 218 9.72 27.70 30.56
N GLU A 219 9.32 28.77 29.87
CA GLU A 219 9.08 28.72 28.42
C GLU A 219 10.32 28.26 27.64
N GLN A 220 11.51 28.72 28.04
CA GLN A 220 12.77 28.29 27.43
C GLN A 220 13.00 26.78 27.61
N GLN A 221 12.66 26.23 28.77
CA GLN A 221 12.77 24.79 29.03
C GLN A 221 11.69 23.99 28.29
N LEU A 222 10.50 24.55 28.09
CA LEU A 222 9.43 23.94 27.29
C LEU A 222 9.82 23.86 25.82
N ASP A 223 10.40 24.91 25.25
CA ASP A 223 10.93 24.89 23.88
C ASP A 223 12.13 23.94 23.74
N ALA A 224 13.05 23.91 24.71
CA ALA A 224 14.15 22.96 24.70
C ALA A 224 13.64 21.50 24.74
N ARG A 225 12.61 21.22 25.55
CA ARG A 225 11.96 19.90 25.57
C ARG A 225 11.26 19.62 24.24
N ARG A 226 10.56 20.58 23.65
CA ARG A 226 9.91 20.44 22.33
C ARG A 226 10.92 20.01 21.27
N ARG A 227 12.05 20.70 21.15
CA ARG A 227 13.13 20.34 20.21
C ARG A 227 13.72 18.96 20.50
N GLY A 228 13.95 18.63 21.77
CA GLY A 228 14.44 17.30 22.12
C GLY A 228 13.46 16.17 21.85
N LEU A 229 12.15 16.42 21.92
CA LEU A 229 11.12 15.45 21.53
C LEU A 229 11.06 15.28 20.00
N GLU A 230 11.22 16.37 19.24
CA GLU A 230 11.35 16.34 17.79
C GLU A 230 12.55 15.50 17.34
N GLU A 231 13.75 15.78 17.85
CA GLU A 231 14.96 15.02 17.54
C GLU A 231 14.85 13.54 17.95
N TYR A 232 14.16 13.26 19.06
CA TYR A 232 13.92 11.89 19.50
C TYR A 232 13.04 11.14 18.49
N LEU A 233 11.89 11.73 18.12
CA LEU A 233 10.95 11.12 17.17
C LEU A 233 11.59 10.98 15.78
N GLU A 234 12.35 11.97 15.31
CA GLU A 234 13.06 11.90 14.04
C GLU A 234 14.00 10.68 13.98
N LYS A 235 14.81 10.48 15.03
CA LYS A 235 15.74 9.35 15.10
C LYS A 235 15.03 8.01 15.22
N VAL A 236 13.97 7.92 16.02
CA VAL A 236 13.25 6.66 16.24
C VAL A 236 12.41 6.27 15.02
N CYS A 237 11.63 7.22 14.47
CA CYS A 237 10.82 6.95 13.29
C CYS A 237 11.65 6.75 12.01
N SER A 238 12.91 7.22 11.98
CA SER A 238 13.80 6.95 10.86
C SER A 238 14.10 5.47 10.67
N VAL A 239 14.01 4.66 11.72
CA VAL A 239 14.20 3.20 11.64
C VAL A 239 12.86 2.57 11.31
N ARG A 240 12.73 2.01 10.10
CA ARG A 240 11.43 1.67 9.52
C ARG A 240 10.62 0.70 10.39
N VAL A 241 11.25 -0.35 10.88
CA VAL A 241 10.60 -1.37 11.72
C VAL A 241 10.06 -0.83 13.05
N ILE A 242 10.67 0.24 13.57
CA ILE A 242 10.21 0.92 14.78
C ILE A 242 9.17 2.00 14.44
N GLY A 243 9.38 2.74 13.36
CA GLY A 243 8.44 3.75 12.87
C GLY A 243 7.09 3.16 12.45
N GLU A 244 7.09 1.96 11.87
CA GLU A 244 5.90 1.23 11.42
C GLU A 244 5.33 0.28 12.49
N SER A 245 5.90 0.23 13.70
CA SER A 245 5.42 -0.67 14.76
C SER A 245 4.06 -0.24 15.31
N ASP A 246 3.28 -1.21 15.79
CA ASP A 246 1.96 -0.94 16.38
C ASP A 246 2.04 0.05 17.54
N ILE A 247 3.08 -0.05 18.38
CA ILE A 247 3.30 0.87 19.51
C ILE A 247 3.51 2.31 19.03
N MET A 248 4.30 2.51 17.97
CA MET A 248 4.53 3.84 17.41
C MET A 248 3.28 4.38 16.71
N GLN A 249 2.62 3.53 15.90
CA GLN A 249 1.39 3.92 15.21
C GLN A 249 0.27 4.26 16.18
N GLU A 250 0.14 3.53 17.30
CA GLU A 250 -0.82 3.83 18.36
C GLU A 250 -0.52 5.18 19.04
N PHE A 251 0.75 5.50 19.28
CA PHE A 251 1.15 6.78 19.88
C PHE A 251 0.95 7.97 18.93
N LEU A 252 1.29 7.79 17.65
CA LEU A 252 1.12 8.80 16.61
C LEU A 252 -0.35 8.94 16.20
N SER A 253 -1.15 7.89 16.37
CA SER A 253 -2.60 7.99 16.31
C SER A 253 -3.10 8.81 17.51
N ASP A 254 -4.17 9.57 17.30
CA ASP A 254 -4.79 10.33 18.39
C ASP A 254 -5.54 9.35 19.32
N SER A 255 -4.80 8.69 20.21
CA SER A 255 -5.32 7.81 21.26
C SER A 255 -5.93 8.63 22.40
N ASP A 256 -6.95 9.43 22.06
CA ASP A 256 -7.99 9.81 22.98
C ASP A 256 -9.28 9.11 22.51
N GLU A 257 -9.40 7.83 22.83
CA GLU A 257 -10.69 7.11 22.71
C GLU A 257 -11.81 7.73 23.56
N ASN A 258 -11.50 8.76 24.36
CA ASN A 258 -12.45 9.54 25.16
C ASN A 258 -12.91 10.86 24.52
N TYR A 259 -12.37 11.29 23.38
CA TYR A 259 -12.98 12.36 22.60
C TYR A 259 -13.81 11.75 21.48
N ASN A 260 -15.10 11.53 21.77
CA ASN A 260 -16.17 11.48 20.76
C ASN A 260 -15.77 12.40 19.60
N GLY A 261 -15.78 11.93 18.35
CA GLY A 261 -15.25 12.62 17.16
C GLY A 261 -15.77 14.05 16.93
N VAL A 262 -15.34 14.97 17.78
CA VAL A 262 -15.72 16.39 17.84
C VAL A 262 -14.48 17.26 17.65
N SER A 263 -13.28 16.69 17.73
CA SER A 263 -12.04 17.38 17.40
C SER A 263 -11.98 17.65 15.89
N ASP A 264 -11.86 18.94 15.54
CA ASP A 264 -11.65 19.36 14.16
C ASP A 264 -10.19 19.12 13.74
N VAL A 265 -10.01 18.69 12.49
CA VAL A 265 -8.73 18.51 11.81
C VAL A 265 -8.73 19.26 10.49
N GLU A 266 -7.54 19.65 10.04
CA GLU A 266 -7.33 20.23 8.73
C GLU A 266 -6.84 19.16 7.77
N LEU A 267 -7.70 18.74 6.83
CA LEU A 267 -7.34 17.84 5.76
C LEU A 267 -6.89 18.64 4.54
N ARG A 268 -5.76 18.25 3.97
CA ARG A 268 -5.28 18.80 2.68
C ARG A 268 -5.79 17.91 1.56
N ILE A 269 -6.42 18.50 0.55
CA ILE A 269 -6.94 17.80 -0.63
C ILE A 269 -6.18 18.29 -1.86
N ALA A 270 -5.55 17.41 -2.60
CA ALA A 270 -4.87 17.75 -3.84
C ALA A 270 -5.89 17.99 -4.95
N MET A 271 -5.80 19.16 -5.57
CA MET A 271 -6.71 19.59 -6.64
C MET A 271 -6.13 19.22 -8.02
N PRO A 272 -6.98 19.06 -9.06
CA PRO A 272 -6.51 18.72 -10.41
C PRO A 272 -5.47 19.70 -10.98
N ASP A 273 -5.56 20.98 -10.62
CA ASP A 273 -4.64 22.05 -11.05
C ASP A 273 -3.32 22.10 -10.26
N LYS A 274 -3.01 21.05 -9.48
CA LYS A 274 -1.83 20.91 -8.63
C LYS A 274 -1.81 21.83 -7.40
N THR A 275 -2.87 22.59 -7.17
CA THR A 275 -3.05 23.31 -5.91
C THR A 275 -3.49 22.36 -4.79
N THR A 276 -3.46 22.84 -3.55
CA THR A 276 -3.95 22.10 -2.39
C THR A 276 -5.04 22.90 -1.71
N LEU A 277 -6.19 22.28 -1.49
CA LEU A 277 -7.31 22.83 -0.75
C LEU A 277 -7.32 22.27 0.67
N ASN A 278 -7.24 23.13 1.67
CA ASN A 278 -7.39 22.70 3.06
C ASN A 278 -8.85 22.78 3.48
N VAL A 279 -9.40 21.73 4.09
CA VAL A 279 -10.75 21.75 4.67
C VAL A 279 -10.69 21.39 6.15
N ARG A 280 -11.43 22.13 6.97
CA ARG A 280 -11.57 21.84 8.41
C ARG A 280 -12.81 20.98 8.61
N VAL A 281 -12.61 19.76 9.11
CA VAL A 281 -13.66 18.76 9.31
C VAL A 281 -13.42 18.00 10.60
N ARG A 282 -14.44 17.30 11.12
CA ARG A 282 -14.27 16.43 12.30
C ARG A 282 -13.44 15.19 11.95
N LYS A 283 -12.70 14.65 12.93
CA LYS A 283 -11.90 13.42 12.76
C LYS A 283 -12.69 12.21 12.28
N ASN A 284 -13.95 12.11 12.67
CA ASN A 284 -14.88 11.04 12.26
C ASN A 284 -15.73 11.44 11.06
N ALA A 285 -15.40 12.52 10.35
CA ALA A 285 -16.16 12.92 9.19
C ALA A 285 -16.08 11.85 8.09
N THR A 286 -17.22 11.51 7.51
CA THR A 286 -17.29 10.57 6.39
C THR A 286 -16.82 11.23 5.09
N THR A 287 -16.52 10.43 4.07
CA THR A 287 -16.16 10.93 2.73
C THR A 287 -17.15 11.96 2.21
N ASP A 288 -18.46 11.73 2.35
CA ASP A 288 -19.50 12.68 1.92
C ASP A 288 -19.40 14.03 2.66
N GLN A 289 -19.17 14.00 3.97
CA GLN A 289 -19.05 15.22 4.77
C GLN A 289 -17.80 16.01 4.39
N VAL A 290 -16.67 15.32 4.15
CA VAL A 290 -15.43 15.95 3.68
C VAL A 290 -15.61 16.52 2.27
N TYR A 291 -16.23 15.77 1.37
CA TYR A 291 -16.50 16.22 0.00
C TYR A 291 -17.42 17.43 -0.02
N GLN A 292 -18.46 17.44 0.81
CA GLN A 292 -19.36 18.58 0.94
C GLN A 292 -18.61 19.83 1.45
N ALA A 293 -17.67 19.68 2.38
CA ALA A 293 -16.81 20.79 2.82
C ALA A 293 -15.90 21.31 1.69
N VAL A 294 -15.40 20.44 0.82
CA VAL A 294 -14.65 20.80 -0.39
C VAL A 294 -15.51 21.59 -1.37
N VAL A 295 -16.71 21.08 -1.69
CA VAL A 295 -17.69 21.70 -2.60
C VAL A 295 -18.08 23.10 -2.11
N MET A 296 -18.41 23.24 -0.82
CA MET A 296 -18.73 24.54 -0.22
C MET A 296 -17.56 25.52 -0.30
N LYS A 297 -16.33 25.05 -0.04
CA LYS A 297 -15.14 25.92 -0.06
C LYS A 297 -14.75 26.36 -1.48
N LEU A 298 -15.04 25.55 -2.49
CA LEU A 298 -14.81 25.88 -3.90
C LEU A 298 -15.95 26.70 -4.53
N GLY A 299 -17.10 26.81 -3.86
CA GLY A 299 -18.29 27.44 -4.43
C GLY A 299 -18.86 26.68 -5.63
N MET A 300 -18.71 25.35 -5.64
CA MET A 300 -19.24 24.49 -6.71
C MET A 300 -20.75 24.35 -6.60
N ASP A 301 -21.45 24.46 -7.72
CA ASP A 301 -22.88 24.17 -7.79
C ASP A 301 -23.17 22.66 -7.72
N SER A 302 -24.43 22.30 -7.48
CA SER A 302 -24.86 20.90 -7.31
C SER A 302 -24.68 20.07 -8.59
N VAL A 303 -24.81 20.68 -9.77
CA VAL A 303 -24.64 19.99 -11.05
C VAL A 303 -23.17 19.66 -11.22
N THR A 304 -22.29 20.64 -11.12
CA THR A 304 -20.85 20.45 -11.32
C THR A 304 -20.24 19.49 -10.29
N SER A 305 -20.64 19.58 -9.02
CA SER A 305 -20.14 18.67 -7.97
C SER A 305 -20.52 17.21 -8.21
N SER A 306 -21.63 16.91 -8.89
CA SER A 306 -21.99 15.52 -9.22
C SER A 306 -21.02 14.80 -10.18
N TYR A 307 -20.10 15.54 -10.81
CA TYR A 307 -19.08 15.04 -11.74
C TYR A 307 -17.69 14.91 -11.16
N PHE A 308 -17.53 15.16 -9.85
CA PHE A 308 -16.28 14.99 -9.13
C PHE A 308 -16.49 14.08 -7.92
N ALA A 309 -15.41 13.48 -7.45
CA ALA A 309 -15.40 12.74 -6.20
C ALA A 309 -14.05 12.87 -5.51
N LEU A 310 -13.98 12.43 -4.25
CA LEU A 310 -12.73 12.25 -3.53
C LEU A 310 -12.13 10.89 -3.83
N PHE A 311 -10.82 10.88 -3.99
CA PHE A 311 -10.02 9.71 -4.29
C PHE A 311 -8.81 9.64 -3.35
N GLU A 312 -8.32 8.43 -3.16
CA GLU A 312 -7.05 8.14 -2.52
C GLU A 312 -6.01 7.75 -3.57
N VAL A 313 -4.81 8.33 -3.43
CA VAL A 313 -3.62 7.95 -4.22
C VAL A 313 -2.86 6.86 -3.48
N ILE A 314 -2.73 5.71 -4.13
CA ILE A 314 -2.07 4.50 -3.62
C ILE A 314 -0.78 4.26 -4.41
N ASN A 315 0.33 4.02 -3.70
CA ASN A 315 1.63 3.67 -4.29
C ASN A 315 2.04 4.56 -5.46
N HIS A 316 1.76 5.87 -5.38
CA HIS A 316 2.14 6.89 -6.37
C HIS A 316 1.50 6.80 -7.76
N THR A 317 0.85 5.68 -8.07
CA THR A 317 0.52 5.30 -9.43
C THR A 317 -0.97 5.04 -9.59
N PHE A 318 -1.59 4.38 -8.63
CA PHE A 318 -3.00 4.02 -8.69
C PHE A 318 -3.85 4.98 -7.86
N VAL A 319 -5.07 5.23 -8.33
CA VAL A 319 -6.00 6.16 -7.68
C VAL A 319 -7.36 5.47 -7.59
N ARG A 320 -7.91 5.37 -6.38
CA ARG A 320 -9.23 4.77 -6.15
C ARG A 320 -10.21 5.79 -5.59
N LYS A 321 -11.49 5.68 -5.95
CA LYS A 321 -12.55 6.51 -5.35
C LYS A 321 -12.75 6.07 -3.89
N LEU A 322 -12.99 7.05 -3.03
CA LEU A 322 -13.39 6.79 -1.64
C LEU A 322 -14.88 6.47 -1.58
N ALA A 323 -15.23 5.42 -0.84
CA ALA A 323 -16.62 5.09 -0.57
C ALA A 323 -17.24 6.13 0.38
N PRO A 324 -18.56 6.39 0.30
CA PRO A 324 -19.24 7.44 1.07
C PRO A 324 -19.07 7.34 2.59
N ASN A 325 -18.95 6.10 3.10
CA ASN A 325 -18.85 5.76 4.52
C ASN A 325 -17.41 5.59 5.03
N GLU A 326 -16.39 5.73 4.18
CA GLU A 326 -15.00 5.76 4.62
C GLU A 326 -14.72 7.05 5.43
N PHE A 327 -13.63 7.03 6.20
CA PHE A 327 -13.20 8.15 7.03
C PHE A 327 -11.88 8.73 6.46
N PRO A 328 -11.92 9.80 5.64
CA PRO A 328 -10.73 10.34 4.98
C PRO A 328 -9.60 10.73 5.94
N HIS A 329 -9.92 11.14 7.17
CA HIS A 329 -8.91 11.44 8.18
C HIS A 329 -8.07 10.20 8.56
N LYS A 330 -8.67 9.00 8.65
CA LYS A 330 -7.93 7.76 8.96
C LYS A 330 -6.92 7.48 7.85
N LEU A 331 -7.34 7.56 6.59
CA LEU A 331 -6.48 7.37 5.41
C LEU A 331 -5.38 8.43 5.33
N TYR A 332 -5.72 9.68 5.65
CA TYR A 332 -4.81 10.82 5.64
C TYR A 332 -3.69 10.70 6.69
N VAL A 333 -3.97 10.04 7.82
CA VAL A 333 -2.98 9.77 8.87
C VAL A 333 -2.15 8.52 8.55
N GLN A 334 -2.78 7.43 8.09
CA GLN A 334 -2.09 6.17 7.78
C GLN A 334 -1.13 6.28 6.59
N ASN A 335 -1.49 7.07 5.57
CA ASN A 335 -0.73 7.20 4.33
C ASN A 335 0.13 8.48 4.31
N TYR A 336 0.96 8.66 5.35
CA TYR A 336 1.92 9.77 5.44
C TYR A 336 3.12 9.61 4.49
N THR A 337 3.39 8.39 4.01
CA THR A 337 4.43 8.06 3.03
C THR A 337 3.96 8.20 1.57
N SER A 338 2.68 8.49 1.33
CA SER A 338 2.13 8.59 -0.04
C SER A 338 2.68 9.76 -0.85
N ALA A 339 2.96 9.43 -2.10
CA ALA A 339 3.43 10.17 -3.28
C ALA A 339 3.29 11.66 -3.47
N VAL A 340 2.23 12.28 -2.97
CA VAL A 340 2.03 13.71 -3.20
C VAL A 340 2.54 14.42 -1.96
N PRO A 341 3.50 15.36 -2.10
CA PRO A 341 3.98 16.15 -0.97
C PRO A 341 2.79 16.76 -0.22
N GLY A 342 2.46 16.20 0.94
CA GLY A 342 1.47 16.75 1.86
C GLY A 342 0.05 16.16 1.84
N THR A 343 -0.39 15.31 0.90
CA THR A 343 -1.70 14.60 1.02
C THR A 343 -1.80 13.28 0.22
N CYS A 344 -2.54 12.27 0.69
CA CYS A 344 -2.96 11.12 -0.12
C CYS A 344 -4.36 11.30 -0.74
N LEU A 345 -5.08 12.36 -0.35
CA LEU A 345 -6.44 12.65 -0.78
C LEU A 345 -6.42 13.61 -1.97
N THR A 346 -7.16 13.28 -3.02
CA THR A 346 -7.27 14.11 -4.22
C THR A 346 -8.70 14.20 -4.71
N MET A 347 -9.09 15.34 -5.27
CA MET A 347 -10.35 15.46 -6.00
C MET A 347 -10.10 15.18 -7.48
N ARG A 348 -10.91 14.32 -8.09
CA ARG A 348 -10.80 14.01 -9.53
C ARG A 348 -12.17 13.95 -10.17
N LYS A 349 -12.16 14.07 -11.50
CA LYS A 349 -13.33 13.82 -12.36
C LYS A 349 -13.85 12.40 -12.12
N TRP A 350 -15.15 12.28 -11.88
CA TRP A 350 -15.90 11.02 -11.77
C TRP A 350 -16.95 10.96 -12.87
N LEU A 351 -16.46 10.80 -14.11
CA LEU A 351 -17.25 10.81 -15.32
C LEU A 351 -16.55 10.01 -16.41
N PHE A 352 -17.26 9.09 -17.06
CA PHE A 352 -16.74 8.28 -18.15
C PHE A 352 -17.14 8.82 -19.53
N THR A 353 -18.35 9.36 -19.67
CA THR A 353 -18.91 9.87 -20.92
C THR A 353 -18.31 11.21 -21.33
N THR A 354 -17.92 11.33 -22.60
CA THR A 354 -17.37 12.56 -23.17
C THR A 354 -18.43 13.61 -23.53
N GLU A 355 -19.67 13.20 -23.74
CA GLU A 355 -20.79 14.06 -24.12
C GLU A 355 -21.33 14.83 -22.92
N GLU A 356 -21.47 14.18 -21.77
CA GLU A 356 -21.79 14.87 -20.51
C GLU A 356 -20.67 15.86 -20.13
N GLU A 357 -19.42 15.50 -20.43
CA GLU A 357 -18.29 16.41 -20.24
C GLU A 357 -18.41 17.66 -21.12
N VAL A 358 -18.99 17.54 -22.33
CA VAL A 358 -19.25 18.66 -23.23
C VAL A 358 -20.32 19.60 -22.68
N LEU A 359 -21.32 19.08 -21.95
CA LEU A 359 -22.35 19.91 -21.31
C LEU A 359 -21.77 20.85 -20.25
N LEU A 360 -20.60 20.53 -19.72
CA LEU A 360 -19.88 21.35 -18.73
C LEU A 360 -18.90 22.34 -19.36
N ASN A 361 -18.85 22.46 -20.70
CA ASN A 361 -17.91 23.38 -21.36
C ASN A 361 -18.13 24.86 -21.00
N ASP A 362 -19.33 25.23 -20.57
CA ASP A 362 -19.65 26.58 -20.11
C ASP A 362 -19.23 26.82 -18.65
N ASN A 363 -18.92 25.76 -17.90
CA ASN A 363 -18.41 25.88 -16.53
C ASN A 363 -16.88 25.95 -16.52
N GLN A 364 -16.35 27.15 -16.29
CA GLN A 364 -14.91 27.41 -16.32
C GLN A 364 -14.12 26.57 -15.30
N LEU A 365 -14.68 26.29 -14.12
CA LEU A 365 -14.04 25.48 -13.08
C LEU A 365 -13.94 24.02 -13.54
N ALA A 366 -15.04 23.46 -14.07
CA ALA A 366 -15.07 22.10 -14.59
C ALA A 366 -14.07 21.92 -15.73
N VAL A 367 -14.09 22.82 -16.72
CA VAL A 367 -13.16 22.80 -17.86
C VAL A 367 -11.71 22.89 -17.39
N SER A 368 -11.40 23.77 -16.43
CA SER A 368 -10.06 23.88 -15.86
C SER A 368 -9.61 22.58 -15.21
N TYR A 369 -10.44 21.98 -14.36
CA TYR A 369 -10.07 20.74 -13.68
C TYR A 369 -9.96 19.54 -14.61
N PHE A 370 -10.86 19.40 -15.58
CA PHE A 370 -10.77 18.37 -16.61
C PHE A 370 -9.50 18.52 -17.42
N PHE A 371 -9.14 19.75 -17.82
CA PHE A 371 -7.92 20.03 -18.57
C PHE A 371 -6.67 19.63 -17.78
N HIS A 372 -6.55 20.05 -16.53
CA HIS A 372 -5.33 19.75 -15.75
C HIS A 372 -5.20 18.25 -15.45
N GLN A 373 -6.30 17.57 -15.17
CA GLN A 373 -6.31 16.12 -15.02
C GLN A 373 -5.89 15.43 -16.33
N ALA A 374 -6.48 15.84 -17.46
CA ALA A 374 -6.18 15.29 -18.78
C ALA A 374 -4.70 15.46 -19.17
N VAL A 375 -4.12 16.63 -18.90
CA VAL A 375 -2.69 16.88 -19.13
C VAL A 375 -1.81 15.94 -18.30
N GLU A 376 -2.19 15.65 -17.06
CA GLU A 376 -1.46 14.72 -16.20
C GLU A 376 -1.61 13.26 -16.69
N ASP A 377 -2.81 12.85 -17.11
CA ASP A 377 -3.08 11.51 -17.62
C ASP A 377 -2.32 11.25 -18.95
N VAL A 378 -2.18 12.26 -19.81
CA VAL A 378 -1.31 12.20 -21.01
C VAL A 378 0.16 12.08 -20.64
N LYS A 379 0.64 12.85 -19.65
CA LYS A 379 2.04 12.78 -19.19
C LYS A 379 2.40 11.43 -18.59
N LYS A 380 1.45 10.77 -17.92
CA LYS A 380 1.61 9.41 -17.37
C LYS A 380 1.57 8.32 -18.44
N GLY A 381 1.22 8.65 -19.69
CA GLY A 381 1.05 7.68 -20.77
C GLY A 381 -0.23 6.86 -20.68
N SER A 382 -1.19 7.28 -19.85
CA SER A 382 -2.50 6.61 -19.72
C SER A 382 -3.39 6.82 -20.93
N VAL A 383 -3.16 7.90 -21.70
CA VAL A 383 -3.90 8.22 -22.92
C VAL A 383 -2.95 8.11 -24.11
N LYS A 384 -3.31 7.28 -25.09
CA LYS A 384 -2.52 7.11 -26.32
C LYS A 384 -2.71 8.32 -27.23
N SER A 385 -1.70 9.18 -27.28
CA SER A 385 -1.77 10.45 -27.98
C SER A 385 -0.62 10.67 -28.96
N GLU A 386 0.13 9.64 -29.38
CA GLU A 386 1.39 9.81 -30.14
C GLU A 386 1.20 10.65 -31.41
N GLN A 387 0.12 10.40 -32.15
CA GLN A 387 -0.18 11.12 -33.41
C GLN A 387 -0.58 12.58 -33.21
N LYS A 388 -1.06 12.94 -32.01
CA LYS A 388 -1.57 14.28 -31.67
C LYS A 388 -0.70 15.02 -30.66
N PHE A 389 0.43 14.43 -30.26
CA PHE A 389 1.27 14.90 -29.15
C PHE A 389 1.69 16.37 -29.32
N TYR A 390 2.22 16.74 -30.49
CA TYR A 390 2.67 18.11 -30.75
C TYR A 390 1.52 19.14 -30.67
N GLN A 391 0.33 18.79 -31.18
CA GLN A 391 -0.84 19.67 -31.12
C GLN A 391 -1.32 19.84 -29.68
N LEU A 392 -1.40 18.75 -28.93
CA LEU A 392 -1.78 18.76 -27.52
C LEU A 392 -0.78 19.57 -26.67
N GLN A 393 0.52 19.39 -26.89
CA GLN A 393 1.57 20.15 -26.21
C GLN A 393 1.42 21.65 -26.47
N LYS A 394 1.26 22.06 -27.73
CA LYS A 394 1.05 23.47 -28.11
C LYS A 394 -0.22 24.05 -27.48
N LEU A 395 -1.32 23.29 -27.47
CA LEU A 395 -2.58 23.74 -26.85
C LEU A 395 -2.44 23.88 -25.32
N ALA A 396 -1.69 22.99 -24.67
CA ALA A 396 -1.42 23.05 -23.24
C ALA A 396 -0.56 24.26 -22.87
N GLU A 397 0.51 24.54 -23.62
CA GLU A 397 1.36 25.72 -23.44
C GLU A 397 0.59 27.03 -23.64
N GLN A 398 -0.34 27.05 -24.60
CA GLN A 398 -1.23 28.19 -24.86
C GLN A 398 -2.42 28.27 -23.89
N LYS A 399 -2.55 27.33 -22.94
CA LYS A 399 -3.69 27.20 -22.02
C LYS A 399 -5.06 27.20 -22.72
N LYS A 400 -5.13 26.64 -23.94
CA LYS A 400 -6.37 26.49 -24.71
C LYS A 400 -7.16 25.26 -24.26
N MET A 401 -7.71 25.34 -23.04
CA MET A 401 -8.29 24.20 -22.30
C MET A 401 -9.39 23.47 -23.08
N ALA A 402 -10.42 24.18 -23.56
CA ALA A 402 -11.54 23.56 -24.28
C ALA A 402 -11.11 22.89 -25.59
N ALA A 403 -10.19 23.51 -26.33
CA ALA A 403 -9.65 22.93 -27.57
C ALA A 403 -8.77 21.70 -27.28
N TYR A 404 -8.00 21.71 -26.19
CA TYR A 404 -7.22 20.57 -25.74
C TYR A 404 -8.13 19.38 -25.41
N LEU A 405 -9.18 19.61 -24.61
CA LEU A 405 -10.15 18.57 -24.24
C LEU A 405 -10.89 18.03 -25.47
N SER A 406 -11.32 18.91 -26.38
CA SER A 406 -11.97 18.51 -27.64
C SER A 406 -11.09 17.56 -28.47
N LEU A 407 -9.79 17.84 -28.56
CA LEU A 407 -8.86 16.99 -29.30
C LEU A 407 -8.62 15.63 -28.62
N LEU A 408 -8.58 15.63 -27.29
CA LEU A 408 -8.26 14.45 -26.46
C LEU A 408 -9.44 13.49 -26.29
N ARG A 409 -10.69 13.97 -26.31
CA ARG A 409 -11.90 13.13 -26.18
C ARG A 409 -11.98 11.99 -27.20
N GLY A 410 -11.32 12.13 -28.35
CA GLY A 410 -11.22 11.09 -29.37
C GLY A 410 -9.96 10.22 -29.30
N CYS A 411 -9.17 10.29 -28.23
CA CYS A 411 -7.97 9.48 -28.03
C CYS A 411 -8.28 8.20 -27.22
N GLU A 412 -7.62 7.10 -27.56
CA GLU A 412 -7.74 5.85 -26.81
C GLU A 412 -7.17 6.01 -25.39
N GLY A 413 -7.87 5.47 -24.39
CA GLY A 413 -7.50 5.58 -22.97
C GLY A 413 -8.01 6.85 -22.26
N TYR A 414 -8.60 7.80 -22.99
CA TYR A 414 -9.27 8.94 -22.34
C TYR A 414 -10.52 8.45 -21.58
N ASN A 415 -10.65 8.85 -20.32
CA ASN A 415 -11.69 8.36 -19.39
C ASN A 415 -11.68 6.83 -19.18
N GLU A 416 -10.51 6.20 -19.30
CA GLU A 416 -10.31 4.80 -18.96
C GLU A 416 -9.64 4.68 -17.58
N ILE A 417 -10.17 3.80 -16.73
CA ILE A 417 -9.59 3.49 -15.42
C ILE A 417 -8.87 2.14 -15.54
N ILE A 418 -7.57 2.15 -15.29
CA ILE A 418 -6.69 0.99 -15.35
C ILE A 418 -6.37 0.52 -13.93
N PHE A 419 -6.68 -0.73 -13.62
CA PHE A 419 -6.43 -1.34 -12.32
C PHE A 419 -5.06 -2.02 -12.28
N PRO A 420 -4.44 -2.16 -11.09
CA PRO A 420 -3.23 -2.97 -10.92
C PRO A 420 -3.45 -4.42 -11.39
N HIS A 421 -2.38 -5.05 -11.89
CA HIS A 421 -2.44 -6.44 -12.33
C HIS A 421 -2.84 -7.36 -11.16
N CYS A 422 -3.70 -8.33 -11.46
CA CYS A 422 -4.25 -9.24 -10.47
C CYS A 422 -4.59 -10.61 -11.08
N SER A 423 -4.75 -11.62 -10.24
CA SER A 423 -5.12 -12.96 -10.70
C SER A 423 -6.59 -13.01 -11.15
N CYS A 424 -6.90 -13.93 -12.05
CA CYS A 424 -8.23 -14.07 -12.65
C CYS A 424 -8.51 -15.55 -12.95
N ASP A 425 -9.71 -16.03 -12.60
CA ASP A 425 -10.09 -17.45 -12.75
C ASP A 425 -10.14 -17.94 -14.20
N SER A 426 -10.24 -17.00 -15.14
CA SER A 426 -10.21 -17.27 -16.58
C SER A 426 -8.79 -17.56 -17.09
N ARG A 427 -7.76 -17.40 -16.25
CA ARG A 427 -6.36 -17.73 -16.55
C ARG A 427 -5.80 -18.70 -15.51
N ARG A 428 -5.11 -19.73 -16.00
CA ARG A 428 -4.41 -20.71 -15.13
C ARG A 428 -3.02 -20.25 -14.68
N LYS A 429 -2.41 -19.31 -15.41
CA LYS A 429 -1.07 -18.76 -15.16
C LYS A 429 -1.05 -17.29 -15.57
N GLY A 430 -0.27 -16.48 -14.86
CA GLY A 430 -0.18 -15.04 -15.09
C GLY A 430 -1.39 -14.27 -14.56
N HIS A 431 -1.33 -12.95 -14.68
CA HIS A 431 -2.33 -12.01 -14.19
C HIS A 431 -3.11 -11.37 -15.36
N VAL A 432 -4.06 -10.52 -15.02
CA VAL A 432 -4.76 -9.60 -15.92
C VAL A 432 -4.68 -8.18 -15.39
N ILE A 433 -4.64 -7.21 -16.31
CA ILE A 433 -4.86 -5.79 -16.04
C ILE A 433 -6.26 -5.46 -16.55
N ALA A 434 -7.12 -5.05 -15.62
CA ALA A 434 -8.49 -4.64 -15.94
C ALA A 434 -8.51 -3.16 -16.33
N ALA A 435 -9.18 -2.84 -17.44
CA ALA A 435 -9.39 -1.47 -17.89
C ALA A 435 -10.89 -1.22 -18.14
N ILE A 436 -11.45 -0.20 -17.49
CA ILE A 436 -12.86 0.16 -17.56
C ILE A 436 -13.00 1.50 -18.27
N SER A 437 -13.78 1.54 -19.35
CA SER A 437 -14.12 2.77 -20.08
C SER A 437 -15.61 2.82 -20.41
N ILE A 438 -16.10 3.97 -20.89
CA ILE A 438 -17.50 4.06 -21.36
C ILE A 438 -17.80 3.15 -22.56
N HIS A 439 -16.78 2.76 -23.32
CA HIS A 439 -16.96 1.99 -24.55
C HIS A 439 -16.90 0.49 -24.31
N HIS A 440 -15.92 0.03 -23.52
CA HIS A 440 -15.66 -1.38 -23.29
C HIS A 440 -15.09 -1.61 -21.90
N PHE A 441 -15.24 -2.83 -21.42
CA PHE A 441 -14.42 -3.40 -20.35
C PHE A 441 -13.35 -4.32 -20.96
N LYS A 442 -12.09 -4.19 -20.57
CA LYS A 442 -10.98 -5.00 -21.11
C LYS A 442 -10.23 -5.73 -20.01
N LEU A 443 -9.80 -6.95 -20.32
CA LEU A 443 -8.81 -7.71 -19.57
C LEU A 443 -7.59 -7.93 -20.46
N HIS A 444 -6.50 -7.26 -20.11
CA HIS A 444 -5.21 -7.44 -20.77
C HIS A 444 -4.39 -8.47 -19.99
N ALA A 445 -4.07 -9.59 -20.63
CA ALA A 445 -3.17 -10.57 -20.07
C ALA A 445 -1.78 -9.99 -19.73
N CYS A 446 -1.21 -10.41 -18.61
CA CYS A 446 0.14 -10.06 -18.22
C CYS A 446 0.78 -11.18 -17.39
N THR A 447 2.09 -11.10 -17.19
CA THR A 447 2.80 -11.98 -16.25
C THR A 447 2.43 -11.67 -14.79
N GLU A 448 2.86 -12.49 -13.84
CA GLU A 448 2.59 -12.27 -12.42
C GLU A 448 3.28 -11.00 -11.90
N GLU A 449 4.31 -10.52 -12.60
CA GLU A 449 5.02 -9.25 -12.35
C GLU A 449 4.42 -8.07 -13.12
N GLY A 450 3.32 -8.28 -13.86
CA GLY A 450 2.60 -7.22 -14.59
C GLY A 450 3.15 -6.90 -15.98
N THR A 451 4.01 -7.74 -16.55
CA THR A 451 4.51 -7.54 -17.93
C THR A 451 3.44 -7.91 -18.94
N LEU A 452 3.08 -6.98 -19.83
CA LEU A 452 1.98 -7.17 -20.80
C LEU A 452 2.23 -8.31 -21.79
N GLU A 453 1.20 -9.13 -22.02
CA GLU A 453 1.15 -10.16 -23.06
C GLU A 453 0.29 -9.71 -24.25
N ASN A 454 0.36 -10.40 -25.39
CA ASN A 454 -0.41 -10.01 -26.59
C ASN A 454 -1.93 -10.25 -26.46
N GLN A 455 -2.38 -11.01 -25.47
CA GLN A 455 -3.79 -11.38 -25.35
C GLN A 455 -4.58 -10.28 -24.64
N VAL A 456 -5.56 -9.69 -25.34
CA VAL A 456 -6.52 -8.75 -24.77
C VAL A 456 -7.92 -9.23 -25.07
N ILE A 457 -8.76 -9.32 -24.04
CA ILE A 457 -10.18 -9.65 -24.18
C ILE A 457 -10.97 -8.39 -23.88
N ALA A 458 -11.71 -7.89 -24.87
CA ALA A 458 -12.65 -6.79 -24.70
C ALA A 458 -14.08 -7.33 -24.60
N PHE A 459 -14.88 -6.72 -23.73
CA PHE A 459 -16.28 -6.99 -23.49
C PHE A 459 -17.08 -5.73 -23.80
N ASP A 460 -18.12 -5.88 -24.61
CA ASP A 460 -19.09 -4.81 -24.82
C ASP A 460 -20.04 -4.74 -23.62
N TRP A 461 -20.45 -3.53 -23.26
CA TRP A 461 -21.41 -3.34 -22.17
C TRP A 461 -22.77 -4.00 -22.41
N ALA A 462 -23.12 -4.29 -23.67
CA ALA A 462 -24.30 -5.05 -24.04
C ALA A 462 -24.19 -6.56 -23.76
N GLU A 463 -22.96 -7.09 -23.66
CA GLU A 463 -22.71 -8.50 -23.32
C GLU A 463 -22.88 -8.76 -21.82
N MET A 464 -22.69 -7.72 -20.98
CA MET A 464 -22.71 -7.84 -19.53
C MET A 464 -24.13 -8.06 -19.00
N GLN A 465 -24.32 -9.13 -18.23
CA GLN A 465 -25.62 -9.51 -17.68
C GLN A 465 -25.74 -9.13 -16.21
N ARG A 466 -24.73 -9.50 -15.41
CA ARG A 466 -24.71 -9.33 -13.95
C ARG A 466 -23.29 -9.08 -13.49
N TRP A 467 -23.14 -8.44 -12.35
CA TRP A 467 -21.89 -8.29 -11.63
C TRP A 467 -22.17 -8.16 -10.14
N ASP A 468 -21.21 -8.58 -9.33
CA ASP A 468 -21.30 -8.53 -7.88
C ASP A 468 -19.89 -8.60 -7.25
N THR A 469 -19.82 -8.45 -5.95
CA THR A 469 -18.58 -8.61 -5.17
C THR A 469 -18.61 -9.87 -4.31
N ASP A 470 -17.45 -10.51 -4.18
CA ASP A 470 -17.22 -11.67 -3.32
C ASP A 470 -16.24 -11.22 -2.23
N GLU A 471 -16.78 -10.83 -1.07
CA GLU A 471 -15.98 -10.28 0.03
C GLU A 471 -15.03 -11.33 0.64
N GLU A 472 -15.48 -12.58 0.77
CA GLU A 472 -14.65 -13.67 1.30
C GLU A 472 -13.50 -14.00 0.34
N GLY A 473 -13.78 -14.02 -0.96
CA GLY A 473 -12.79 -14.24 -2.01
C GLY A 473 -11.97 -13.01 -2.39
N MET A 474 -12.27 -11.82 -1.85
CA MET A 474 -11.69 -10.53 -2.25
C MET A 474 -11.72 -10.35 -3.78
N ALA A 475 -12.88 -10.62 -4.39
CA ALA A 475 -13.01 -10.70 -5.84
C ALA A 475 -14.17 -9.87 -6.41
N PHE A 476 -13.95 -9.31 -7.59
CA PHE A 476 -15.01 -8.77 -8.43
C PHE A 476 -15.49 -9.85 -9.40
N CYS A 477 -16.79 -10.09 -9.43
CA CYS A 477 -17.41 -11.14 -10.22
C CYS A 477 -18.31 -10.51 -11.29
N PHE A 478 -18.21 -10.98 -12.53
CA PHE A 478 -19.15 -10.56 -13.59
C PHE A 478 -19.56 -11.72 -14.48
N GLU A 479 -20.80 -11.67 -14.96
CA GLU A 479 -21.40 -12.59 -15.90
C GLU A 479 -21.60 -11.91 -17.25
N TYR A 480 -21.09 -12.52 -18.32
CA TYR A 480 -21.25 -12.03 -19.67
C TYR A 480 -21.80 -13.10 -20.60
N ALA A 481 -22.53 -12.67 -21.63
CA ALA A 481 -23.06 -13.52 -22.70
C ALA A 481 -22.64 -13.00 -24.06
N ARG A 482 -22.03 -13.85 -24.89
CA ARG A 482 -21.54 -13.50 -26.23
C ARG A 482 -22.19 -14.36 -27.30
N GLY A 483 -23.00 -13.75 -28.15
CA GLY A 483 -23.80 -14.44 -29.16
C GLY A 483 -24.77 -15.45 -28.53
N GLU A 484 -24.89 -16.64 -29.11
CA GLU A 484 -25.78 -17.71 -28.62
C GLU A 484 -25.13 -18.62 -27.55
N LYS A 485 -23.93 -18.27 -27.06
CA LYS A 485 -23.25 -19.06 -26.02
C LYS A 485 -23.91 -18.85 -24.67
N LYS A 486 -23.89 -19.90 -23.85
CA LYS A 486 -24.32 -19.80 -22.44
C LYS A 486 -23.53 -18.71 -21.72
N PRO A 487 -24.18 -17.93 -20.82
CA PRO A 487 -23.50 -16.96 -19.97
C PRO A 487 -22.35 -17.60 -19.18
N ARG A 488 -21.30 -16.82 -18.94
CA ARG A 488 -20.12 -17.24 -18.19
C ARG A 488 -19.77 -16.25 -17.11
N TRP A 489 -19.46 -16.77 -15.93
CA TRP A 489 -18.90 -16.02 -14.82
C TRP A 489 -17.39 -15.93 -14.94
N VAL A 490 -16.86 -14.79 -14.53
CA VAL A 490 -15.43 -14.51 -14.40
C VAL A 490 -15.21 -13.83 -13.05
N LYS A 491 -14.18 -14.26 -12.34
CA LYS A 491 -13.73 -13.69 -11.07
C LYS A 491 -12.36 -13.04 -11.23
N ILE A 492 -12.25 -11.80 -10.76
CA ILE A 492 -11.00 -11.03 -10.70
C ILE A 492 -10.66 -10.81 -9.23
N PHE A 493 -9.56 -11.39 -8.77
CA PHE A 493 -9.15 -11.37 -7.36
C PHE A 493 -8.28 -10.14 -7.10
N THR A 494 -8.87 -9.09 -6.54
CA THR A 494 -8.20 -7.80 -6.38
C THR A 494 -8.66 -7.12 -5.11
N PRO A 495 -7.78 -6.47 -4.33
CA PRO A 495 -8.20 -5.71 -3.14
C PRO A 495 -9.09 -4.51 -3.48
N TYR A 496 -9.21 -4.15 -4.77
CA TYR A 496 -10.01 -3.04 -5.27
C TYR A 496 -11.36 -3.48 -5.84
N PHE A 497 -11.86 -4.66 -5.47
CA PHE A 497 -13.08 -5.26 -6.03
C PHE A 497 -14.32 -4.36 -5.86
N ASN A 498 -14.48 -3.71 -4.69
CA ASN A 498 -15.57 -2.76 -4.45
C ASN A 498 -15.46 -1.52 -5.36
N TYR A 499 -14.25 -1.02 -5.60
CA TYR A 499 -14.04 0.11 -6.50
C TYR A 499 -14.32 -0.28 -7.96
N MET A 500 -13.98 -1.51 -8.36
CA MET A 500 -14.32 -2.05 -9.68
C MET A 500 -15.84 -2.13 -9.87
N HIS A 501 -16.56 -2.61 -8.86
CA HIS A 501 -18.02 -2.62 -8.83
C HIS A 501 -18.61 -1.21 -8.98
N GLU A 502 -18.12 -0.22 -8.22
CA GLU A 502 -18.57 1.17 -8.36
C GLU A 502 -18.32 1.75 -9.76
N CYS A 503 -17.22 1.37 -10.42
CA CYS A 503 -16.94 1.77 -11.80
C CYS A 503 -17.97 1.18 -12.77
N PHE A 504 -18.34 -0.10 -12.61
CA PHE A 504 -19.39 -0.73 -13.41
C PHE A 504 -20.73 -0.02 -13.22
N GLU A 505 -21.16 0.16 -11.97
CA GLU A 505 -22.40 0.87 -11.63
C GLU A 505 -22.44 2.27 -12.25
N ARG A 506 -21.32 3.00 -12.16
CA ARG A 506 -21.22 4.34 -12.76
C ARG A 506 -21.34 4.30 -14.27
N VAL A 507 -20.60 3.41 -14.95
CA VAL A 507 -20.68 3.29 -16.41
C VAL A 507 -22.10 2.93 -16.86
N PHE A 508 -22.76 1.99 -16.19
CA PHE A 508 -24.15 1.62 -16.52
C PHE A 508 -25.14 2.77 -16.27
N CYS A 509 -24.95 3.54 -15.21
CA CYS A 509 -25.75 4.75 -14.95
C CYS A 509 -25.60 5.76 -16.10
N GLU A 510 -24.36 6.06 -16.51
CA GLU A 510 -24.09 7.01 -17.60
C GLU A 510 -24.58 6.51 -18.97
N LEU A 511 -24.49 5.20 -19.25
CA LEU A 511 -25.07 4.60 -20.45
C LEU A 511 -26.60 4.71 -20.50
N LYS A 512 -27.27 4.67 -19.33
CA LYS A 512 -28.73 4.90 -19.25
C LYS A 512 -29.07 6.35 -19.56
N TRP A 513 -28.32 7.32 -19.04
CA TRP A 513 -28.50 8.74 -19.38
C TRP A 513 -28.52 8.96 -20.90
N ARG A 514 -27.60 8.32 -21.63
CA ARG A 514 -27.56 8.39 -23.11
C ARG A 514 -28.80 7.82 -23.80
N LYS A 515 -29.32 6.69 -23.32
CA LYS A 515 -30.53 6.06 -23.89
C LYS A 515 -31.76 6.95 -23.67
N GLU A 516 -31.85 7.61 -22.52
CA GLU A 516 -32.94 8.53 -22.19
C GLU A 516 -32.86 9.82 -23.00
N VAL A 517 -31.66 10.40 -23.19
CA VAL A 517 -31.46 11.57 -24.05
C VAL A 517 -31.83 11.27 -25.50
N THR A 518 -31.43 10.10 -26.03
CA THR A 518 -31.74 9.67 -27.41
C THR A 518 -33.24 9.43 -27.62
N LYS A 519 -33.94 8.87 -26.62
CA LYS A 519 -35.42 8.73 -26.65
C LYS A 519 -36.13 10.09 -26.52
N SER A 520 -35.58 11.01 -25.73
CA SER A 520 -36.14 12.34 -25.52
C SER A 520 -35.89 13.27 -26.71
N THR A 521 -34.86 13.04 -27.53
CA THR A 521 -34.71 13.77 -28.80
C THR A 521 -35.74 13.38 -29.85
N GLN A 522 -36.52 12.29 -29.64
CA GLN A 522 -37.74 11.97 -30.41
C GLN A 522 -39.02 12.58 -29.81
N LYS A 523 -38.97 13.21 -28.63
CA LYS A 523 -40.10 13.95 -28.03
C LYS A 523 -39.60 15.23 -27.36
N LEU A 524 -39.78 16.34 -28.08
CA LEU A 524 -39.54 17.73 -27.66
C LEU A 524 -39.53 17.96 -26.12
N TRP A 525 -38.41 18.52 -25.65
CA TRP A 525 -38.21 19.32 -24.44
C TRP A 525 -38.77 18.80 -23.10
N PHE A 526 -37.91 18.19 -22.28
CA PHE A 526 -38.00 18.33 -20.82
C PHE A 526 -36.60 18.56 -20.22
N LYS A 527 -36.51 19.59 -19.37
CA LYS A 527 -35.32 19.98 -18.59
C LYS A 527 -34.99 18.92 -17.53
N PRO A 528 -33.70 18.74 -17.17
CA PRO A 528 -33.30 17.83 -16.11
C PRO A 528 -33.48 18.49 -14.75
N ASP A 529 -34.60 18.21 -14.09
CA ASP A 529 -34.74 18.39 -12.65
C ASP A 529 -34.80 17.01 -11.99
N ILE A 530 -33.83 16.77 -11.11
CA ILE A 530 -33.90 15.90 -9.92
C ILE A 530 -33.75 14.39 -10.15
N TYR A 531 -32.52 13.89 -9.94
CA TYR A 531 -32.27 12.68 -9.14
C TYR A 531 -31.07 12.92 -8.22
N VAL A 532 -31.31 13.72 -7.19
CA VAL A 532 -30.59 13.66 -5.91
C VAL A 532 -31.64 13.21 -4.89
N LEU A 533 -31.31 12.17 -4.12
CA LEU A 533 -32.08 11.59 -2.98
C LEU A 533 -33.26 10.63 -3.28
N LYS A 534 -32.92 9.34 -3.33
CA LYS A 534 -33.53 8.27 -2.50
C LYS A 534 -32.41 7.25 -2.24
N SER A 535 -31.47 7.55 -1.33
CA SER A 535 -31.51 7.24 0.11
C SER A 535 -31.70 5.75 0.39
N TYR A 536 -30.67 5.17 1.03
CA TYR A 536 -30.81 4.40 2.27
C TYR A 536 -32.22 3.89 2.58
N LEU A 537 -32.42 2.59 2.37
CA LEU A 537 -32.91 1.70 3.41
C LEU A 537 -31.83 0.66 3.68
#